data_AF-A0A2D0HAH5-F1
#
_entry.id   AF-A0A2D0HAH5-F1
#
_cell.length_a   1.000
_cell.length_b   1.000
_cell.length_c   1.000
_cell.angle_alpha   90.00
_cell.angle_beta   90.00
_cell.angle_gamma   90.00
#
_symmetry.space_group_name_H-M   'P 1'
#
loop_
_entity.id
_entity.type
_entity.pdbx_description
1 polymer ?
#
loop_
_entity_poly.entity_id
_entity_poly.type
_entity_poly.pdbx_seq_one_letter_code
_entity_poly.pdbx_strand_id
1 'polypeptide(L)'
;PTKHKKVALFCTGGIRCEKASSFMLAQGFGEVYHLKGGILKYLQEVPAQESLWEGECFVFDERVAVSHGLEKGSYELCLCCGRPISEEDKASPKYEQGISCPYCFDSLTEEKRARQQEKWRHYQTQVGNKNQDVS
;
A
#
# COMPACT_ATOMS: atom_id res chain seq x y z
N PRO A 1 -30.30 6.70 -5.48
CA PRO A 1 -29.92 6.40 -4.08
C PRO A 1 -31.15 6.09 -3.21
N THR A 2 -31.68 4.87 -3.32
CA THR A 2 -32.92 4.46 -2.62
C THR A 2 -32.67 3.49 -1.46
N LYS A 3 -31.45 2.94 -1.33
CA LYS A 3 -31.13 1.86 -0.38
C LYS A 3 -30.30 2.30 0.84
N HIS A 4 -29.34 3.21 0.67
CA HIS A 4 -28.49 3.71 1.77
C HIS A 4 -28.72 5.20 1.97
N LYS A 5 -29.25 5.57 3.15
CA LYS A 5 -29.58 6.96 3.50
C LYS A 5 -28.33 7.78 3.87
N LYS A 6 -27.35 7.13 4.50
CA LYS A 6 -26.08 7.72 4.94
C LYS A 6 -24.91 6.98 4.30
N VAL A 7 -23.97 7.73 3.75
CA VAL A 7 -22.72 7.20 3.19
C VAL A 7 -21.54 7.87 3.90
N ALA A 8 -20.61 7.07 4.41
CA ALA A 8 -19.34 7.55 4.94
C ALA A 8 -18.20 7.14 4.00
N LEU A 9 -17.35 8.08 3.64
CA LEU A 9 -16.22 7.88 2.73
C LEU A 9 -14.90 8.09 3.48
N PHE A 10 -13.89 7.29 3.16
CA PHE A 10 -12.53 7.50 3.63
C PHE A 10 -11.52 7.11 2.56
N CYS A 11 -10.36 7.76 2.59
CA CYS A 11 -9.19 7.42 1.79
C CYS A 11 -7.94 7.82 2.56
N THR A 12 -6.75 7.43 2.08
CA THR A 12 -5.47 7.65 2.78
C THR A 12 -5.32 9.06 3.34
N GLY A 13 -5.43 10.10 2.50
CA GLY A 13 -5.23 11.50 2.90
C GLY A 13 -6.44 12.43 2.71
N GLY A 14 -7.66 11.90 2.54
CA GLY A 14 -8.90 12.70 2.44
C GLY A 14 -9.22 13.30 1.06
N ILE A 15 -8.22 13.70 0.26
CA ILE A 15 -8.44 14.46 -0.99
C ILE A 15 -9.39 13.79 -2.02
N ARG A 16 -9.35 12.46 -2.14
CA ARG A 16 -10.25 11.73 -3.04
C ARG A 16 -11.69 11.77 -2.53
N CYS A 17 -11.86 11.72 -1.22
CA CYS A 17 -13.17 11.77 -0.58
C CYS A 17 -13.81 13.14 -0.64
N GLU A 18 -13.03 14.24 -0.60
CA GLU A 18 -13.57 15.60 -0.80
C GLU A 18 -14.22 15.76 -2.18
N LYS A 19 -13.54 15.28 -3.22
CA LYS A 19 -14.08 15.27 -4.58
C LYS A 19 -15.26 14.31 -4.71
N ALA A 20 -15.13 13.09 -4.21
CA ALA A 20 -16.17 12.06 -4.30
C ALA A 20 -17.43 12.46 -3.53
N SER A 21 -17.33 13.06 -2.34
CA SER A 21 -18.50 13.50 -1.58
C SER A 21 -19.29 14.56 -2.33
N SER A 22 -18.59 15.51 -2.95
CA SER A 22 -19.20 16.56 -3.76
C SER A 22 -19.93 15.98 -4.99
N PHE A 23 -19.30 15.02 -5.67
CA PHE A 23 -19.91 14.31 -6.78
C PHE A 23 -21.16 13.52 -6.35
N MET A 24 -21.09 12.78 -5.25
CA MET A 24 -22.22 11.98 -4.76
C MET A 24 -23.41 12.83 -4.34
N LEU A 25 -23.17 13.96 -3.68
CA LEU A 25 -24.23 14.93 -3.38
C LEU A 25 -24.91 15.43 -4.66
N ALA A 26 -24.13 15.75 -5.70
CA ALA A 26 -24.67 16.13 -7.00
C ALA A 26 -25.47 15.01 -7.71
N GLN A 27 -25.17 13.74 -7.43
CA GLN A 27 -25.94 12.58 -7.90
C GLN A 27 -27.19 12.29 -7.06
N GLY A 28 -27.55 13.17 -6.12
CA GLY A 28 -28.78 13.09 -5.32
C GLY A 28 -28.67 12.19 -4.09
N PHE A 29 -27.47 11.85 -3.63
CA PHE A 29 -27.32 11.22 -2.32
C PHE A 29 -27.63 12.26 -1.23
N GLY A 30 -28.45 11.88 -0.25
CA GLY A 30 -28.91 12.80 0.79
C GLY A 30 -27.84 13.15 1.83
N GLU A 31 -27.29 12.14 2.49
CA GLU A 31 -26.31 12.34 3.57
C GLU A 31 -24.97 11.65 3.20
N VAL A 32 -23.98 12.46 2.80
CA VAL A 32 -22.62 11.99 2.47
C VAL A 32 -21.62 12.65 3.40
N TYR A 33 -20.89 11.83 4.13
CA TYR A 33 -19.83 12.24 5.05
C TYR A 33 -18.49 11.71 4.55
N HIS A 34 -17.41 12.41 4.88
CA HIS A 34 -16.07 11.87 4.70
C HIS A 34 -15.23 12.04 5.96
N LEU A 35 -14.25 11.15 6.14
CA LEU A 35 -13.23 11.26 7.18
C LEU A 35 -12.30 12.44 6.86
N LYS A 36 -12.44 13.54 7.60
CA LYS A 36 -11.62 14.75 7.42
C LYS A 36 -10.15 14.43 7.70
N GLY A 37 -9.27 14.74 6.75
CA GLY A 37 -7.85 14.40 6.83
C GLY A 37 -7.51 12.93 6.50
N GLY A 38 -8.51 12.09 6.22
CA GLY A 38 -8.32 10.71 5.82
C GLY A 38 -7.80 9.78 6.92
N ILE A 39 -7.41 8.58 6.50
CA ILE A 39 -6.92 7.52 7.39
C ILE A 39 -5.64 7.95 8.12
N LEU A 40 -4.73 8.68 7.46
CA LEU A 40 -3.47 9.09 8.09
C LEU A 40 -3.71 9.99 9.31
N LYS A 41 -4.60 10.97 9.19
CA LYS A 41 -4.97 11.82 10.32
C LYS A 41 -5.62 11.01 11.44
N TYR A 42 -6.49 10.07 11.07
CA TYR A 42 -7.13 9.16 12.04
C TYR A 42 -6.11 8.31 12.82
N LEU A 43 -5.15 7.68 12.13
CA LEU A 43 -4.09 6.87 12.76
C LEU A 43 -3.12 7.69 13.62
N GLN A 44 -3.06 9.00 13.40
CA GLN A 44 -2.24 9.93 14.18
C GLN A 44 -2.96 10.41 15.44
N GLU A 45 -4.27 10.67 15.36
CA GLU A 45 -5.02 11.33 16.43
C GLU A 45 -5.81 10.37 17.33
N VAL A 46 -6.27 9.24 16.80
CA VAL A 46 -7.08 8.28 17.56
C VAL A 46 -6.18 7.27 18.26
N PRO A 47 -6.29 7.09 19.60
CA PRO A 47 -5.55 6.06 20.32
C PRO A 47 -5.83 4.67 19.75
N ALA A 48 -4.79 3.84 19.62
CA ALA A 48 -4.93 2.51 19.02
C ALA A 48 -5.95 1.61 19.75
N GLN A 49 -6.11 1.79 21.07
CA GLN A 49 -7.07 1.04 21.89
C GLN A 49 -8.54 1.42 21.62
N GLU A 50 -8.78 2.60 21.05
CA GLU A 50 -10.10 3.12 20.69
C GLU A 50 -10.37 3.06 19.18
N SER A 51 -9.38 2.57 18.42
CA SER A 51 -9.39 2.58 16.98
C SER A 51 -10.26 1.46 16.40
N LEU A 52 -10.97 1.78 15.32
CA LEU A 52 -11.69 0.83 14.47
C LEU A 52 -10.86 0.42 13.25
N TRP A 53 -9.62 0.91 13.13
CA TRP A 53 -8.74 0.57 12.03
C TRP A 53 -8.04 -0.76 12.28
N GLU A 54 -8.15 -1.68 11.31
CA GLU A 54 -7.49 -2.97 11.32
C GLU A 54 -6.40 -3.04 10.24
N GLY A 55 -5.25 -3.61 10.61
CA GLY A 55 -4.10 -3.73 9.70
C GLY A 55 -3.35 -2.42 9.47
N GLU A 56 -2.83 -2.24 8.26
CA GLU A 56 -1.95 -1.12 7.90
C GLU A 56 -2.54 -0.30 6.74
N CYS A 57 -2.22 1.00 6.71
CA CYS A 57 -2.68 1.91 5.68
C CYS A 57 -1.64 2.06 4.57
N PHE A 58 -1.98 1.66 3.35
CA PHE A 58 -1.12 1.85 2.19
C PHE A 58 -0.80 3.33 1.92
N VAL A 59 0.48 3.63 1.71
CA VAL A 59 1.02 4.95 1.38
C VAL A 59 1.85 4.90 0.10
N PHE A 60 1.86 6.01 -0.64
CA PHE A 60 2.50 6.12 -1.96
C PHE A 60 3.94 6.61 -1.84
N ASP A 61 4.71 6.03 -0.93
CA ASP A 61 6.13 6.31 -0.72
C ASP A 61 6.88 5.03 -0.32
N GLU A 62 8.17 5.16 0.00
CA GLU A 62 9.06 4.05 0.33
C GLU A 62 8.63 3.21 1.54
N ARG A 63 7.72 3.73 2.38
CA ARG A 63 7.20 2.99 3.54
C ARG A 63 6.21 1.91 3.14
N VAL A 64 5.58 2.02 1.96
CA VAL A 64 4.55 1.11 1.42
C VAL A 64 3.25 1.11 2.21
N ALA A 65 3.33 0.93 3.52
CA ALA A 65 2.22 1.01 4.44
C ALA A 65 2.66 1.65 5.76
N VAL A 66 1.70 2.13 6.53
CA VAL A 66 1.91 2.67 7.88
C VAL A 66 0.89 2.11 8.86
N SER A 67 1.29 1.97 10.12
CA SER A 67 0.41 1.57 11.23
C SER A 67 0.02 2.78 12.09
N HIS A 68 -0.57 2.54 13.26
CA HIS A 68 -0.89 3.60 14.22
C HIS A 68 0.36 4.41 14.59
N GLY A 69 0.20 5.71 14.80
CA GLY A 69 1.33 6.62 15.00
C GLY A 69 2.09 6.96 13.71
N LEU A 70 1.63 6.49 12.55
CA LEU A 70 2.28 6.66 11.24
C LEU A 70 3.65 5.96 11.12
N GLU A 71 3.88 4.98 11.98
CA GLU A 71 5.05 4.12 11.95
C GLU A 71 5.09 3.28 10.68
N LYS A 72 6.30 3.01 10.17
CA LYS A 72 6.46 2.18 8.98
C LYS A 72 5.85 0.80 9.21
N GLY A 73 5.05 0.36 8.24
CA GLY A 73 4.39 -0.93 8.24
C GLY A 73 5.31 -2.10 7.88
N SER A 74 4.74 -3.30 7.89
CA SER A 74 5.41 -4.56 7.58
C SER A 74 5.43 -4.92 6.10
N TYR A 75 4.61 -4.26 5.28
CA TYR A 75 4.55 -4.55 3.85
C TYR A 75 5.76 -3.99 3.09
N GLU A 76 6.21 -4.75 2.09
CA GLU A 76 7.16 -4.30 1.08
C GLU A 76 6.55 -4.35 -0.32
N LEU A 77 7.14 -3.67 -1.30
CA LEU A 77 6.72 -3.80 -2.69
C LEU A 77 7.49 -4.93 -3.38
N CYS A 78 6.76 -5.84 -4.04
CA CYS A 78 7.37 -6.79 -4.95
C CYS A 78 8.04 -6.04 -6.11
N LEU A 79 9.35 -6.18 -6.26
CA LEU A 79 10.13 -5.51 -7.31
C LEU A 79 9.73 -5.91 -8.75
N CYS A 80 9.04 -7.04 -8.91
CA CYS A 80 8.58 -7.50 -10.21
C CYS A 80 7.24 -6.91 -10.64
N CYS A 81 6.26 -6.84 -9.73
CA CYS A 81 4.88 -6.48 -10.07
C CYS A 81 4.36 -5.23 -9.33
N GLY A 82 5.11 -4.68 -8.38
CA GLY A 82 4.73 -3.49 -7.61
C GLY A 82 3.57 -3.72 -6.64
N ARG A 83 3.18 -4.97 -6.37
CA ARG A 83 2.17 -5.27 -5.34
C ARG A 83 2.81 -5.21 -3.94
N PRO A 84 2.11 -4.69 -2.93
CA PRO A 84 2.47 -4.91 -1.53
C PRO A 84 2.49 -6.41 -1.24
N ILE A 85 3.51 -6.86 -0.52
CA ILE A 85 3.69 -8.24 -0.06
C ILE A 85 3.97 -8.24 1.43
N SER A 86 3.30 -9.12 2.16
CA SER A 86 3.52 -9.35 3.59
C SER A 86 4.68 -10.31 3.84
N GLU A 87 5.07 -10.49 5.10
CA GLU A 87 6.00 -11.56 5.48
C GLU A 87 5.46 -12.97 5.17
N GLU A 88 4.16 -13.18 5.28
CA GLU A 88 3.52 -14.45 4.90
C GLU A 88 3.63 -14.70 3.39
N ASP A 89 3.48 -13.66 2.56
CA ASP A 89 3.68 -13.76 1.12
C ASP A 89 5.13 -14.15 0.78
N LYS A 90 6.11 -13.62 1.54
CA LYS A 90 7.54 -13.94 1.38
C LYS A 90 7.87 -15.38 1.80
N ALA A 91 7.08 -16.01 2.67
CA ALA A 91 7.27 -17.40 3.07
C ALA A 91 6.78 -18.42 2.01
N SER A 92 6.07 -17.96 0.97
CA SER A 92 5.57 -18.81 -0.10
C SER A 92 6.70 -19.38 -0.98
N PRO A 93 6.60 -20.64 -1.47
CA PRO A 93 7.54 -21.17 -2.45
C PRO A 93 7.51 -20.42 -3.81
N LYS A 94 6.50 -19.57 -4.03
CA LYS A 94 6.39 -18.72 -5.22
C LYS A 94 7.14 -17.38 -5.07
N TYR A 95 7.66 -17.10 -3.89
CA TYR A 95 8.46 -15.91 -3.63
C TYR A 95 9.93 -16.15 -3.98
N GLU A 96 10.48 -15.23 -4.75
CA GLU A 96 11.90 -15.16 -5.06
C GLU A 96 12.28 -13.68 -5.05
N GLN A 97 13.12 -13.28 -4.10
CA GLN A 97 13.45 -11.87 -3.86
C GLN A 97 13.97 -11.21 -5.14
N GLY A 98 13.38 -10.07 -5.51
CA GLY A 98 13.69 -9.36 -6.74
C GLY A 98 13.02 -9.91 -8.01
N ILE A 99 12.50 -11.14 -7.99
CA ILE A 99 12.06 -11.85 -9.20
C ILE A 99 10.56 -12.09 -9.24
N SER A 100 9.97 -12.63 -8.17
CA SER A 100 8.55 -12.98 -8.12
C SER A 100 7.97 -12.96 -6.71
N CYS A 101 6.64 -12.87 -6.65
CA CYS A 101 5.85 -13.09 -5.44
C CYS A 101 4.65 -13.99 -5.77
N PRO A 102 3.88 -14.45 -4.75
CA PRO A 102 2.72 -15.33 -4.97
C PRO A 102 1.70 -14.79 -5.97
N TYR A 103 1.56 -13.47 -6.07
CA TYR A 103 0.59 -12.80 -6.93
C TYR A 103 1.02 -12.70 -8.40
N CYS A 104 2.32 -12.82 -8.69
CA CYS A 104 2.81 -12.66 -10.06
C CYS A 104 3.55 -13.87 -10.61
N PHE A 105 3.92 -14.84 -9.76
CA PHE A 105 4.67 -16.03 -10.15
C PHE A 105 4.05 -16.75 -11.35
N ASP A 106 2.74 -17.06 -11.29
CA ASP A 106 2.08 -17.84 -12.35
C ASP A 106 1.90 -17.06 -13.66
N SER A 107 1.99 -15.73 -13.62
CA SER A 107 1.91 -14.86 -14.81
C SER A 107 3.27 -14.38 -15.29
N LEU A 108 4.36 -14.85 -14.67
CA LEU A 108 5.72 -14.45 -15.01
C LEU A 108 6.22 -15.25 -16.20
N THR A 109 6.32 -14.60 -17.36
CA THR A 109 6.95 -15.19 -18.55
C THR A 109 8.46 -15.34 -18.35
N GLU A 110 9.06 -16.29 -19.07
CA GLU A 110 10.50 -16.54 -19.00
C GLU A 110 11.33 -15.31 -19.38
N GLU A 111 10.91 -14.59 -20.41
CA GLU A 111 11.52 -13.32 -20.81
C GLU A 111 11.48 -12.27 -19.68
N LYS A 112 10.33 -12.14 -19.01
CA LYS A 112 10.18 -11.20 -17.90
C LYS A 112 11.01 -11.64 -16.69
N ARG A 113 11.12 -12.95 -16.42
CA ARG A 113 11.97 -13.52 -15.38
C ARG A 113 13.44 -13.18 -15.62
N ALA A 114 13.98 -13.46 -16.81
CA ALA A 114 15.35 -13.15 -17.17
C ALA A 114 15.67 -11.66 -16.99
N ARG A 115 14.78 -10.77 -17.45
CA ARG A 115 14.91 -9.33 -17.26
C ARG A 115 14.92 -8.91 -15.79
N GLN A 116 14.10 -9.53 -14.93
CA GLN A 116 14.12 -9.22 -13.49
C GLN A 116 15.39 -9.73 -12.82
N GLN A 117 15.93 -10.89 -13.24
CA GLN A 117 17.19 -11.41 -12.72
C GLN A 117 18.37 -10.48 -13.04
N GLU A 118 18.41 -9.91 -14.24
CA GLU A 118 19.39 -8.88 -14.60
C GLU A 118 19.27 -7.63 -13.73
N LYS A 119 18.06 -7.10 -13.57
CA LYS A 119 17.80 -5.92 -12.73
C LYS A 119 18.19 -6.17 -11.28
N TRP A 120 17.86 -7.34 -10.74
CA TRP A 120 18.18 -7.70 -9.37
C TRP A 120 19.69 -7.82 -9.14
N ARG A 121 20.42 -8.46 -10.08
CA ARG A 121 21.89 -8.50 -10.04
C ARG A 121 22.50 -7.10 -10.00
N HIS A 122 22.04 -6.20 -10.87
CA HIS A 122 22.55 -4.83 -10.90
C HIS A 122 22.26 -4.07 -9.59
N TYR A 123 21.05 -4.21 -9.05
CA TYR A 123 20.68 -3.62 -7.77
C TYR A 123 21.58 -4.11 -6.63
N GLN A 124 21.84 -5.43 -6.54
CA GLN A 124 22.71 -6.00 -5.52
C GLN A 124 24.14 -5.45 -5.59
N THR A 125 24.71 -5.29 -6.80
CA THR A 125 26.02 -4.67 -6.98
C THR A 125 26.04 -3.21 -6.49
N GLN A 126 25.00 -2.43 -6.82
CA GLN A 126 24.90 -1.03 -6.39
C GLN A 126 24.78 -0.88 -4.86
N VAL A 127 23.97 -1.73 -4.22
CA VAL A 127 23.82 -1.72 -2.75
C VAL A 127 25.10 -2.20 -2.06
N GLY A 128 25.75 -3.23 -2.61
CA GLY A 128 27.03 -3.72 -2.10
C GLY A 128 28.13 -2.65 -2.11
N ASN A 129 28.21 -1.86 -3.18
CA ASN A 129 29.18 -0.76 -3.27
C ASN A 129 28.84 0.38 -2.29
N LYS A 130 27.56 0.76 -2.16
CA LYS A 130 27.13 1.79 -1.19
C LYS A 130 27.47 1.43 0.26
N ASN A 131 27.43 0.15 0.61
CA ASN A 131 27.76 -0.30 1.97
C ASN A 131 29.27 -0.30 2.25
N GLN A 132 30.13 -0.27 1.22
CA GLN A 132 31.58 -0.13 1.36
C GLN A 132 32.04 1.33 1.48
N ASP A 133 31.25 2.28 0.95
CA ASP A 133 31.55 3.71 1.02
C ASP A 133 31.17 4.36 2.37
N VAL A 134 30.49 3.63 3.26
CA VAL A 134 30.02 4.09 4.58
C VAL A 134 30.82 3.47 5.74
N SER A 135 31.87 2.69 5.44
CA SER A 135 32.78 2.06 6.41
C SER A 135 34.16 2.70 6.43
#